data_AF-F4PYL3-F1
#
_entry.id   AF-F4PYL3-F1
#
_cell.length_a   1.000
_cell.length_b   1.000
_cell.length_c   1.000
_cell.angle_alpha   90.00
_cell.angle_beta   90.00
_cell.angle_gamma   90.00
#
_symmetry.space_group_name_H-M   'P 1'
#
loop_
_entity.id
_entity.type
_entity.pdbx_description
1 polymer ?
#
loop_
_entity_poly.entity_id
_entity_poly.type
_entity_poly.pdbx_seq_one_letter_code
_entity_poly.pdbx_strand_id
1 'polypeptide(L)'
;MTLNQTAFRSLSSLTQLAMLSILTYSEDIPVSIIPSSVKTLEIRMTGVFGREMVTIPDTIESLKLSGYQMTRVNTLPTSITKLVLDKPSLFNMSVPITLPSNVQEFTFILGYIHLDVKYIEFLYPPNLRFIDFSHQGVPYKPTNIPTSVSEFKYQVLNILVHSVGDDDGLIFLSTLKKLSVHMDIVRGIDRCWVLQLNYVINQTSVETLVIEAFHFQVDIRRRLDGQNRNVLIVGKSLNGGIMHQQIVQRIEEMKKISLF
;
A
#
# COMPACT_ATOMS: atom_id res chain seq x y z
N MET A 1 25.04 17.72 9.67
CA MET A 1 25.30 17.85 11.12
C MET A 1 25.86 16.51 11.58
N THR A 2 27.14 16.43 11.93
CA THR A 2 27.79 15.19 12.37
C THR A 2 27.39 14.96 13.83
N LEU A 3 26.55 13.96 14.11
CA LEU A 3 26.17 13.57 15.47
C LEU A 3 27.37 12.85 16.10
N ASN A 4 27.92 13.39 17.19
CA ASN A 4 29.01 12.76 17.94
C ASN A 4 28.45 11.82 19.05
N GLN A 5 29.31 10.99 19.67
CA GLN A 5 28.90 10.05 20.74
C GLN A 5 28.15 10.71 21.91
N THR A 6 28.43 11.98 22.21
CA THR A 6 27.75 12.72 23.28
C THR A 6 26.29 13.02 22.91
N ALA A 7 26.03 13.37 21.65
CA ALA A 7 24.67 13.56 21.13
C ALA A 7 23.85 12.25 21.22
N PHE A 8 24.48 11.10 20.97
CA PHE A 8 23.83 9.79 21.06
C PHE A 8 23.45 9.37 22.48
N ARG A 9 24.29 9.65 23.48
CA ARG A 9 23.96 9.37 24.90
C ARG A 9 22.82 10.23 25.42
N SER A 10 22.68 11.45 24.91
CA SER A 10 21.57 12.34 25.29
C SER A 10 20.23 11.77 24.81
N LEU A 11 20.18 11.23 23.59
CA LEU A 11 18.95 10.67 23.02
C LEU A 11 18.38 9.56 23.89
N SER A 12 19.17 8.55 24.26
CA SER A 12 18.69 7.39 25.03
C SER A 12 18.10 7.72 26.40
N SER A 13 18.42 8.90 26.96
CA SER A 13 17.88 9.40 28.22
C SER A 13 16.49 10.06 28.09
N LEU A 14 16.01 10.28 26.87
CA LEU A 14 14.72 10.93 26.60
C LEU A 14 13.55 9.96 26.81
N THR A 15 13.12 9.80 28.07
CA THR A 15 12.09 8.84 28.47
C THR A 15 10.67 9.13 27.98
N GLN A 16 10.43 10.31 27.40
CA GLN A 16 9.12 10.72 26.86
C GLN A 16 9.08 10.68 25.33
N LEU A 17 10.18 10.29 24.68
CA LEU A 17 10.24 10.26 23.22
C LEU A 17 9.47 9.03 22.71
N ALA A 18 8.34 9.26 22.04
CA ALA A 18 7.50 8.20 21.47
C ALA A 18 7.88 7.83 20.02
N MET A 19 8.41 8.80 19.26
CA MET A 19 8.80 8.65 17.86
C MET A 19 10.21 9.17 17.62
N LEU A 20 10.99 8.43 16.84
CA LEU A 20 12.34 8.82 16.43
C LEU A 20 12.49 8.62 14.92
N SER A 21 13.04 9.63 14.23
CA SER A 21 13.42 9.53 12.82
C SER A 21 14.91 9.76 12.68
N ILE A 22 15.61 8.84 12.01
CA ILE A 22 17.05 8.86 11.83
C ILE A 22 17.37 8.90 10.33
N LEU A 23 18.25 9.82 9.94
CA LEU A 23 18.85 9.88 8.61
C LEU A 23 20.32 9.47 8.74
N THR A 24 20.74 8.42 8.04
CA THR A 24 22.12 7.91 8.07
C THR A 24 22.66 7.70 6.66
N TYR A 25 23.96 7.90 6.46
CA TYR A 25 24.60 7.78 5.16
C TYR A 25 25.14 6.36 4.86
N SER A 26 25.38 5.57 5.90
CA SER A 26 25.84 4.16 5.84
C SER A 26 26.39 3.65 7.18
N GLU A 27 26.20 4.39 8.28
CA GLU A 27 26.73 4.02 9.59
C GLU A 27 25.74 3.10 10.31
N ASP A 28 26.28 2.06 10.96
CA ASP A 28 25.52 1.23 11.89
C ASP A 28 24.94 2.12 12.97
N ILE A 29 23.63 2.00 13.19
CA ILE A 29 22.94 2.72 14.26
C ILE A 29 23.02 1.84 15.51
N PRO A 30 23.76 2.23 16.56
CA PRO A 30 23.84 1.43 17.77
C PRO A 30 22.47 1.41 18.44
N VAL A 31 21.97 0.23 18.80
CA VAL A 31 20.66 0.07 19.47
C VAL A 31 20.55 0.95 20.73
N SER A 32 21.68 1.20 21.40
CA SER A 32 21.76 1.99 22.63
C SER A 32 21.38 3.46 22.47
N ILE A 33 21.29 3.99 21.25
CA ILE A 33 20.90 5.39 21.02
C ILE A 33 19.37 5.55 20.95
N ILE A 34 18.64 4.44 20.76
CA ILE A 34 17.19 4.43 20.62
C ILE A 34 16.61 4.33 22.04
N PRO A 35 15.88 5.36 22.53
CA PRO A 35 15.29 5.32 23.86
C PRO A 35 14.28 4.19 23.97
N SER A 36 14.21 3.55 25.14
CA SER A 36 13.25 2.46 25.39
C SER A 36 11.78 2.91 25.33
N SER A 37 11.51 4.21 25.44
CA SER A 37 10.17 4.79 25.29
C SER A 37 9.71 4.89 23.84
N VAL A 38 10.62 4.79 22.85
CA VAL A 38 10.27 4.91 21.44
C VAL A 38 9.49 3.69 21.00
N LYS A 39 8.34 3.93 20.39
CA LYS A 39 7.46 2.92 19.78
C LYS A 39 7.42 3.01 18.27
N THR A 40 7.67 4.20 17.72
CA THR A 40 7.70 4.45 16.27
C THR A 40 9.09 4.87 15.83
N LEU A 41 9.69 4.12 14.90
CA LEU A 41 11.02 4.37 14.39
C LEU A 41 10.99 4.51 12.86
N GLU A 42 11.51 5.62 12.35
CA GLU A 42 11.81 5.80 10.92
C GLU A 42 13.32 5.86 10.73
N ILE A 43 13.84 5.07 9.79
CA ILE A 43 15.25 5.09 9.42
C ILE A 43 15.34 5.28 7.92
N ARG A 44 16.02 6.35 7.51
CA ARG A 44 16.30 6.66 6.12
C ARG A 44 17.79 6.50 5.86
N MET A 45 18.13 5.53 5.03
CA MET A 45 19.50 5.29 4.59
C MET A 45 19.72 5.98 3.25
N THR A 46 20.70 6.88 3.17
CA THR A 46 21.07 7.58 1.93
C THR A 46 22.52 7.23 1.57
N GLY A 47 22.76 6.34 0.61
CA GLY A 47 24.13 5.97 0.25
C GLY A 47 24.22 4.69 -0.57
N VAL A 48 25.43 4.21 -0.85
CA VAL A 48 25.66 2.98 -1.61
C VAL A 48 25.16 1.78 -0.81
N PHE A 49 24.14 1.12 -1.35
CA PHE A 49 23.54 -0.09 -0.78
C PHE A 49 24.61 -1.16 -0.56
N GLY A 50 24.81 -1.63 0.68
CA GLY A 50 25.87 -2.63 0.89
C GLY A 50 26.38 -2.90 2.31
N ARG A 51 26.01 -2.12 3.34
CA ARG A 51 26.61 -2.26 4.68
C ARG A 51 25.58 -2.39 5.81
N GLU A 52 26.13 -2.84 6.94
CA GLU A 52 25.58 -3.67 8.02
C GLU A 52 24.44 -3.06 8.88
N MET A 53 24.15 -3.78 9.96
CA MET A 53 22.90 -3.92 10.69
C MET A 53 22.49 -2.64 11.42
N VAL A 54 21.24 -2.22 11.16
CA VAL A 54 20.46 -1.60 12.22
C VAL A 54 19.85 -2.73 13.05
N THR A 55 20.33 -2.91 14.28
CA THR A 55 19.62 -3.73 15.27
C THR A 55 18.45 -2.91 15.80
N ILE A 56 17.23 -3.29 15.42
CA ILE A 56 16.01 -2.64 15.89
C ILE A 56 15.70 -3.21 17.29
N PRO A 57 15.46 -2.38 18.32
CA PRO A 57 15.07 -2.87 19.63
C PRO A 57 13.67 -3.50 19.60
N ASP A 58 13.43 -4.50 20.46
CA ASP A 58 12.13 -5.17 20.65
C ASP A 58 11.05 -4.26 21.28
N THR A 59 11.36 -2.99 21.54
CA THR A 59 10.36 -2.00 21.99
C THR A 59 9.60 -1.37 20.83
N ILE A 60 10.12 -1.46 19.61
CA ILE A 60 9.56 -0.82 18.42
C ILE A 60 8.33 -1.58 17.91
N GLU A 61 7.22 -0.86 17.77
CA GLU A 61 5.94 -1.40 17.30
C GLU A 61 5.64 -0.98 15.85
N SER A 62 6.07 0.23 15.46
CA SER A 62 5.90 0.76 14.11
C SER A 62 7.27 1.12 13.51
N LEU A 63 7.63 0.46 12.41
CA LEU A 63 8.92 0.61 11.77
C LEU A 63 8.78 1.04 10.31
N LYS A 64 9.47 2.12 9.94
CA LYS A 64 9.66 2.54 8.55
C LYS A 64 11.14 2.49 8.18
N LEU A 65 11.48 1.70 7.19
CA LEU A 65 12.85 1.55 6.68
C LEU A 65 12.92 2.05 5.25
N SER A 66 13.84 2.97 4.96
CA SER A 66 14.11 3.44 3.61
C SER A 66 15.54 3.18 3.16
N GLY A 67 15.71 2.68 1.93
CA GLY A 67 17.00 2.27 1.39
C GLY A 67 17.57 0.98 2.01
N TYR A 68 16.77 0.24 2.77
CA TYR A 68 17.18 -0.96 3.51
C TYR A 68 17.31 -2.21 2.62
N GLN A 69 18.22 -3.12 2.96
CA GLN A 69 18.42 -4.37 2.22
C GLN A 69 17.38 -5.44 2.57
N MET A 70 16.73 -6.01 1.56
CA MET A 70 15.64 -6.96 1.76
C MET A 70 16.06 -8.31 2.37
N THR A 71 17.34 -8.67 2.34
CA THR A 71 17.86 -9.97 2.81
C THR A 71 17.63 -10.25 4.30
N ARG A 72 17.26 -9.23 5.09
CA ARG A 72 17.16 -9.31 6.56
C ARG A 72 15.79 -8.93 7.12
N VAL A 73 14.77 -8.75 6.28
CA VAL A 73 13.41 -8.40 6.73
C VAL A 73 12.85 -9.43 7.73
N ASN A 74 13.19 -10.71 7.55
CA ASN A 74 12.79 -11.80 8.45
C ASN A 74 13.50 -11.79 9.82
N THR A 75 14.52 -10.95 10.00
CA THR A 75 15.26 -10.80 11.27
C THR A 75 14.76 -9.64 12.13
N LEU A 76 13.78 -8.88 11.63
CA LEU A 76 13.21 -7.77 12.37
C LEU A 76 12.48 -8.27 13.63
N PRO A 77 12.49 -7.49 14.72
CA PRO A 77 11.79 -7.81 15.97
C PRO A 77 10.35 -8.26 15.81
N THR A 78 9.95 -9.22 16.65
CA THR A 78 8.57 -9.68 16.71
C THR A 78 7.63 -8.66 17.35
N SER A 79 8.13 -7.60 17.96
CA SER A 79 7.32 -6.48 18.48
C SER A 79 6.67 -5.65 17.37
N ILE A 80 7.17 -5.73 16.13
CA ILE A 80 6.72 -4.89 15.02
C ILE A 80 5.34 -5.36 14.56
N THR A 81 4.37 -4.45 14.67
CA THR A 81 3.00 -4.63 14.20
C THR A 81 2.72 -3.84 12.92
N LYS A 82 3.45 -2.75 12.67
CA LYS A 82 3.36 -1.95 11.44
C LYS A 82 4.73 -1.87 10.77
N LEU A 83 4.81 -2.31 9.52
CA LEU A 83 6.05 -2.31 8.74
C LEU A 83 5.87 -1.55 7.43
N VAL A 84 6.71 -0.54 7.22
CA VAL A 84 6.81 0.19 5.96
C VAL A 84 8.20 0.00 5.37
N LEU A 85 8.27 -0.56 4.16
CA LEU A 85 9.51 -0.68 3.39
C LEU A 85 9.45 0.31 2.22
N ASP A 86 10.28 1.35 2.30
CA ASP A 86 10.26 2.50 1.39
C ASP A 86 11.52 2.55 0.51
N LYS A 87 11.37 2.21 -0.77
CA LYS A 87 12.47 2.12 -1.74
C LYS A 87 13.60 1.22 -1.20
N PRO A 88 13.29 -0.03 -0.81
CA PRO A 88 14.31 -0.93 -0.31
C PRO A 88 15.27 -1.34 -1.43
N SER A 89 16.49 -1.69 -1.04
CA SER A 89 17.46 -2.30 -1.94
C SER A 89 17.11 -3.76 -2.17
N LEU A 90 16.88 -4.11 -3.43
CA LEU A 90 16.58 -5.47 -3.89
C LEU A 90 17.85 -6.27 -4.24
N PHE A 91 19.03 -5.70 -4.02
CA PHE A 91 20.29 -6.35 -4.34
C PHE A 91 20.50 -7.62 -3.50
N ASN A 92 20.88 -8.72 -4.16
CA ASN A 92 21.10 -10.04 -3.54
C ASN A 92 19.93 -10.58 -2.70
N MET A 93 18.71 -10.11 -2.93
CA MET A 93 17.55 -10.65 -2.23
C MET A 93 17.27 -12.09 -2.67
N SER A 94 16.83 -12.90 -1.71
CA SER A 94 16.23 -14.21 -1.98
C SER A 94 14.72 -14.08 -1.90
N VAL A 95 14.01 -14.77 -2.79
CA VAL A 95 12.55 -14.89 -2.78
C VAL A 95 12.14 -16.31 -2.38
N PRO A 96 11.03 -16.48 -1.65
CA PRO A 96 10.13 -15.43 -1.17
C PRO A 96 10.67 -14.72 0.08
N ILE A 97 10.29 -13.45 0.28
CA ILE A 97 10.66 -12.67 1.47
C ILE A 97 9.67 -12.96 2.60
N THR A 98 10.17 -13.42 3.74
CA THR A 98 9.33 -13.67 4.91
C THR A 98 9.19 -12.40 5.75
N LEU A 99 7.95 -11.95 5.96
CA LEU A 99 7.65 -10.84 6.87
C LEU A 99 7.65 -11.33 8.34
N PRO A 100 7.93 -10.44 9.32
CA PRO A 100 7.86 -10.81 10.74
C PRO A 100 6.46 -11.28 11.15
N SER A 101 6.42 -12.25 12.07
CA SER A 101 5.19 -13.01 12.41
C SER A 101 4.04 -12.19 12.99
N ASN A 102 4.33 -11.03 13.58
CA ASN A 102 3.34 -10.18 14.26
C ASN A 102 2.92 -8.94 13.45
N VAL A 103 3.42 -8.79 12.21
CA VAL A 103 3.03 -7.67 11.34
C VAL A 103 1.53 -7.78 11.03
N GLN A 104 0.80 -6.72 11.32
CA GLN A 104 -0.63 -6.56 11.04
C GLN A 104 -0.88 -5.56 9.90
N GLU A 105 0.02 -4.60 9.72
CA GLU A 105 -0.05 -3.58 8.68
C GLU A 105 1.27 -3.57 7.89
N PHE A 106 1.20 -3.79 6.58
CA PHE A 106 2.36 -3.83 5.71
C PHE A 106 2.21 -2.86 4.55
N THR A 107 3.21 -1.99 4.36
CA THR A 107 3.30 -1.07 3.22
C THR A 107 4.61 -1.31 2.49
N PHE A 108 4.54 -1.47 1.18
CA PHE A 108 5.70 -1.63 0.31
C PHE A 108 5.67 -0.61 -0.80
N ILE A 109 6.69 0.25 -0.83
CA ILE A 109 6.82 1.36 -1.78
C ILE A 109 8.05 1.09 -2.63
N LEU A 110 7.85 0.87 -3.93
CA LEU A 110 8.95 0.65 -4.86
C LEU A 110 9.24 1.96 -5.61
N GLY A 111 10.49 2.41 -5.61
CA GLY A 111 10.91 3.57 -6.39
C GLY A 111 10.99 3.25 -7.89
N TYR A 112 10.83 4.27 -8.74
CA TYR A 112 10.84 4.20 -10.21
C TYR A 112 12.13 3.65 -10.86
N ILE A 113 13.20 3.45 -10.09
CA ILE A 113 14.55 3.13 -10.57
C ILE A 113 14.83 1.62 -10.74
N HIS A 114 13.86 0.75 -10.47
CA HIS A 114 14.06 -0.69 -10.57
C HIS A 114 13.15 -1.29 -11.66
N LEU A 115 13.50 -1.04 -12.93
CA LEU A 115 12.71 -1.45 -14.10
C LEU A 115 12.92 -2.93 -14.52
N ASP A 116 13.90 -3.63 -13.93
CA ASP A 116 14.25 -5.04 -14.24
C ASP A 116 13.87 -6.03 -13.12
N VAL A 117 12.95 -5.66 -12.23
CA VAL A 117 12.64 -6.46 -11.04
C VAL A 117 11.74 -7.64 -11.39
N LYS A 118 12.25 -8.86 -11.17
CA LYS A 118 11.46 -10.09 -11.11
C LYS A 118 10.34 -9.96 -10.07
N TYR A 119 9.21 -10.62 -10.30
CA TYR A 119 8.10 -10.72 -9.34
C TYR A 119 8.60 -10.91 -7.90
N ILE A 120 8.27 -9.94 -7.03
CA ILE A 120 8.59 -10.02 -5.61
C ILE A 120 7.49 -10.84 -4.93
N GLU A 121 7.87 -11.94 -4.30
CA GLU A 121 6.96 -12.75 -3.50
C GLU A 121 7.20 -12.51 -2.01
N PHE A 122 6.11 -12.33 -1.25
CA PHE A 122 6.14 -12.22 0.20
C PHE A 122 5.44 -13.42 0.84
N LEU A 123 6.04 -13.96 1.91
CA LEU A 123 5.34 -14.81 2.86
C LEU A 123 4.79 -13.93 3.98
N TYR A 124 3.46 -13.84 4.02
CA TYR A 124 2.73 -12.98 4.94
C TYR A 124 2.43 -13.71 6.26
N PRO A 125 2.44 -13.01 7.40
CA PRO A 125 1.98 -13.57 8.66
C PRO A 125 0.45 -13.75 8.65
N PRO A 126 -0.09 -14.71 9.41
CA PRO A 126 -1.52 -15.01 9.43
C PRO A 126 -2.38 -13.92 10.10
N ASN A 127 -1.76 -12.95 10.77
CA ASN A 127 -2.44 -11.85 11.46
C ASN A 127 -2.49 -10.56 10.62
N LEU A 128 -2.01 -10.59 9.38
CA LEU A 128 -1.95 -9.41 8.51
C LEU A 128 -3.35 -8.93 8.15
N ARG A 129 -3.68 -7.67 8.41
CA ARG A 129 -5.00 -7.07 8.18
C ARG A 129 -5.00 -6.02 7.07
N PHE A 130 -3.87 -5.37 6.86
CA PHE A 130 -3.71 -4.28 5.92
C PHE A 130 -2.48 -4.47 5.05
N ILE A 131 -2.66 -4.29 3.74
CA ILE A 131 -1.58 -4.26 2.76
C ILE A 131 -1.71 -3.00 1.91
N ASP A 132 -0.61 -2.27 1.76
CA ASP A 132 -0.54 -1.10 0.91
C ASP A 132 0.59 -1.19 -0.12
N PHE A 133 0.17 -1.34 -1.37
CA PHE A 133 0.98 -1.34 -2.58
C PHE A 133 0.58 -0.21 -3.54
N SER A 134 -0.04 0.86 -3.04
CA SER A 134 -0.51 2.01 -3.82
C SER A 134 0.59 2.84 -4.48
N HIS A 135 1.85 2.61 -4.08
CA HIS A 135 3.03 3.31 -4.60
C HIS A 135 4.03 2.35 -5.26
N GLN A 136 3.52 1.30 -5.90
CA GLN A 136 4.35 0.39 -6.70
C GLN A 136 4.33 0.80 -8.18
N GLY A 137 5.50 1.20 -8.69
CA GLY A 137 5.72 1.45 -10.11
C GLY A 137 5.78 0.20 -10.99
N VAL A 138 5.47 -0.99 -10.45
CA VAL A 138 5.45 -2.26 -11.18
C VAL A 138 4.15 -3.03 -10.90
N PRO A 139 3.63 -3.80 -11.87
CA PRO A 139 2.46 -4.64 -11.65
C PRO A 139 2.79 -5.70 -10.57
N TYR A 140 2.12 -5.59 -9.43
CA TYR A 140 2.23 -6.54 -8.34
C TYR A 140 1.19 -7.65 -8.49
N LYS A 141 1.65 -8.90 -8.45
CA LYS A 141 0.79 -10.09 -8.43
C LYS A 141 0.93 -10.75 -7.06
N PRO A 142 0.08 -10.42 -6.08
CA PRO A 142 0.10 -11.08 -4.80
C PRO A 142 -0.17 -12.56 -4.99
N THR A 143 0.74 -13.40 -4.53
CA THR A 143 0.44 -14.80 -4.26
C THR A 143 0.18 -14.93 -2.75
N ASN A 144 -0.80 -15.76 -2.37
CA ASN A 144 -1.00 -16.19 -0.99
C ASN A 144 -1.28 -15.06 0.03
N ILE A 145 -2.07 -14.02 -0.34
CA ILE A 145 -2.56 -13.06 0.66
C ILE A 145 -3.33 -13.82 1.76
N PRO A 146 -3.07 -13.56 3.05
CA PRO A 146 -3.81 -14.19 4.14
C PRO A 146 -5.28 -13.78 4.17
N THR A 147 -6.16 -14.71 4.53
CA THR A 147 -7.60 -14.45 4.71
C THR A 147 -7.90 -13.43 5.81
N SER A 148 -6.94 -13.12 6.69
CA SER A 148 -7.06 -12.06 7.68
C SER A 148 -7.06 -10.64 7.09
N VAL A 149 -6.64 -10.46 5.83
CA VAL A 149 -6.54 -9.14 5.19
C VAL A 149 -7.94 -8.60 4.89
N SER A 150 -8.25 -7.46 5.51
CA SER A 150 -9.53 -6.76 5.38
C SER A 150 -9.42 -5.48 4.56
N GLU A 151 -8.22 -4.90 4.44
CA GLU A 151 -7.98 -3.72 3.62
C GLU A 151 -6.74 -3.91 2.73
N PHE A 152 -6.91 -3.59 1.44
CA PHE A 152 -5.88 -3.74 0.42
C PHE A 152 -5.83 -2.49 -0.45
N LYS A 153 -4.63 -1.97 -0.69
CA LYS A 153 -4.41 -0.87 -1.63
C LYS A 153 -3.41 -1.28 -2.70
N TYR A 154 -3.67 -0.89 -3.94
CA TYR A 154 -2.75 -1.14 -5.04
C TYR A 154 -2.76 -0.02 -6.07
N GLN A 155 -1.69 0.04 -6.85
CA GLN A 155 -1.52 1.01 -7.93
C GLN A 155 -1.94 0.41 -9.28
N VAL A 156 -2.58 1.24 -10.11
CA VAL A 156 -2.87 0.96 -11.51
C VAL A 156 -1.97 1.84 -12.39
N LEU A 157 -1.30 1.21 -13.35
CA LEU A 157 -0.35 1.87 -14.26
C LEU A 157 -0.95 1.99 -15.67
N ASN A 158 -1.14 3.23 -16.12
CA ASN A 158 -1.35 3.67 -17.51
C ASN A 158 -2.13 2.71 -18.45
N ILE A 159 -3.26 2.17 -17.99
CA ILE A 159 -4.17 1.36 -18.81
C ILE A 159 -5.50 2.09 -19.01
N LEU A 160 -5.92 2.17 -20.27
CA LEU A 160 -7.15 2.87 -20.68
C LEU A 160 -8.40 2.26 -20.04
N VAL A 161 -8.40 0.93 -19.93
CA VAL A 161 -9.46 0.15 -19.31
C VAL A 161 -8.82 -0.74 -18.24
N HIS A 162 -9.30 -0.63 -17.00
CA HIS A 162 -8.83 -1.41 -15.86
C HIS A 162 -9.99 -2.20 -15.26
N SER A 163 -9.86 -3.51 -15.18
CA SER A 163 -10.86 -4.36 -14.54
C SER A 163 -10.49 -4.60 -13.09
N VAL A 164 -11.06 -3.81 -12.19
CA VAL A 164 -10.71 -3.85 -10.76
C VAL A 164 -10.98 -5.26 -10.23
N GLY A 165 -9.92 -5.98 -9.86
CA GLY A 165 -10.00 -7.34 -9.30
C GLY A 165 -10.14 -8.48 -10.28
N ASP A 166 -10.20 -8.18 -11.58
CA ASP A 166 -10.13 -9.19 -12.65
C ASP A 166 -8.83 -9.04 -13.46
N ASP A 167 -7.82 -8.46 -12.82
CA ASP A 167 -6.48 -8.32 -13.38
C ASP A 167 -5.76 -9.66 -13.27
N ASP A 168 -4.97 -10.03 -14.28
CA ASP A 168 -4.30 -11.34 -14.43
C ASP A 168 -3.51 -11.78 -13.17
N GLY A 169 -4.21 -12.40 -12.22
CA GLY A 169 -3.65 -12.95 -10.98
C GLY A 169 -4.00 -12.24 -9.67
N LEU A 170 -4.73 -11.13 -9.69
CA LEU A 170 -5.24 -10.47 -8.48
C LEU A 170 -6.58 -11.08 -8.08
N ILE A 171 -6.55 -12.22 -7.38
CA ILE A 171 -7.78 -12.80 -6.81
C ILE A 171 -8.03 -12.15 -5.45
N PHE A 172 -9.05 -11.30 -5.36
CA PHE A 172 -9.44 -10.72 -4.08
C PHE A 172 -10.10 -11.76 -3.19
N LEU A 173 -9.69 -11.77 -1.92
CA LEU A 173 -10.22 -12.66 -0.91
C LEU A 173 -11.65 -12.24 -0.52
N SER A 174 -12.47 -13.23 -0.16
CA SER A 174 -13.84 -13.00 0.32
C SER A 174 -13.91 -12.22 1.65
N THR A 175 -12.80 -12.07 2.35
CA THR A 175 -12.65 -11.32 3.60
C THR A 175 -12.33 -9.84 3.40
N LEU A 176 -11.92 -9.45 2.19
CA LEU A 176 -11.58 -8.07 1.88
C LEU A 176 -12.82 -7.17 2.00
N LYS A 177 -12.72 -6.15 2.86
CA LYS A 177 -13.80 -5.17 3.15
C LYS A 177 -13.54 -3.84 2.48
N LYS A 178 -12.29 -3.42 2.38
CA LYS A 178 -11.91 -2.15 1.78
C LYS A 178 -10.85 -2.35 0.72
N LEU A 179 -11.10 -1.75 -0.45
CA LEU A 179 -10.19 -1.76 -1.57
C LEU A 179 -9.88 -0.31 -1.96
N SER A 180 -8.61 0.06 -2.02
CA SER A 180 -8.17 1.33 -2.59
C SER A 180 -7.40 1.11 -3.89
N VAL A 181 -7.78 1.86 -4.90
CA VAL A 181 -7.13 1.89 -6.21
C VAL A 181 -6.45 3.24 -6.36
N HIS A 182 -5.13 3.23 -6.37
CA HIS A 182 -4.32 4.41 -6.66
C HIS A 182 -4.01 4.46 -8.15
N MET A 183 -4.18 5.60 -8.79
CA MET A 183 -3.85 5.76 -10.21
C MET A 183 -2.85 6.89 -10.36
N ASP A 184 -1.79 6.64 -11.12
CA ASP A 184 -0.81 7.67 -11.45
C ASP A 184 -1.34 8.51 -12.61
N ILE A 185 -1.75 9.75 -12.31
CA ILE A 185 -2.17 10.70 -13.35
C ILE A 185 -0.91 11.30 -13.98
N VAL A 186 -0.48 10.74 -15.11
CA VAL A 186 0.57 11.35 -15.93
C VAL A 186 0.05 12.69 -16.47
N ARG A 187 0.60 13.80 -15.98
CA ARG A 187 0.22 15.15 -16.40
C ARG A 187 0.43 15.32 -17.91
N GLY A 188 -0.56 15.91 -18.58
CA GLY A 188 -0.47 16.27 -20.01
C GLY A 188 -1.03 15.24 -20.98
N ILE A 189 -1.65 14.16 -20.48
CA ILE A 189 -2.35 13.20 -21.33
C ILE A 189 -3.84 13.24 -20.96
N ASP A 190 -4.67 13.84 -21.82
CA ASP A 190 -6.13 13.76 -21.75
C ASP A 190 -6.59 12.34 -22.14
N ARG A 191 -6.45 11.39 -21.21
CA ARG A 191 -6.99 10.04 -21.35
C ARG A 191 -8.20 9.87 -20.46
N CYS A 192 -9.30 9.42 -21.06
CA CYS A 192 -10.43 8.89 -20.32
C CYS A 192 -10.05 7.52 -19.76
N TRP A 193 -10.20 7.35 -18.46
CA TRP A 193 -10.01 6.07 -17.78
C TRP A 193 -11.35 5.37 -17.63
N VAL A 194 -11.39 4.08 -17.97
CA VAL A 194 -12.56 3.23 -17.77
C VAL A 194 -12.23 2.21 -16.69
N LEU A 195 -12.94 2.27 -15.57
CA LEU A 195 -12.87 1.25 -14.53
C LEU A 195 -14.03 0.27 -14.69
N GLN A 196 -13.73 -1.00 -14.93
CA GLN A 196 -14.73 -2.06 -14.86
C GLN A 196 -14.79 -2.60 -13.44
N LEU A 197 -15.95 -2.45 -12.80
CA LEU A 197 -16.19 -2.86 -11.41
C LEU A 197 -16.94 -4.19 -11.31
N ASN A 198 -17.20 -4.86 -12.44
CA ASN A 198 -18.02 -6.08 -12.51
C ASN A 198 -17.52 -7.15 -11.54
N TYR A 199 -16.21 -7.36 -11.48
CA TYR A 199 -15.64 -8.35 -10.58
C TYR A 199 -15.79 -7.95 -9.12
N VAL A 200 -15.41 -6.73 -8.72
CA VAL A 200 -15.60 -6.24 -7.35
C VAL A 200 -17.05 -6.40 -6.90
N ILE A 201 -18.00 -5.98 -7.75
CA ILE A 201 -19.43 -6.00 -7.43
C ILE A 201 -19.96 -7.44 -7.33
N ASN A 202 -19.59 -8.31 -8.27
CA ASN A 202 -20.22 -9.63 -8.39
C ASN A 202 -19.50 -10.73 -7.63
N GLN A 203 -18.18 -10.61 -7.42
CA GLN A 203 -17.32 -11.71 -6.98
C GLN A 203 -16.64 -11.45 -5.63
N THR A 204 -16.75 -10.25 -5.04
CA THR A 204 -16.06 -9.91 -3.78
C THR A 204 -17.01 -9.56 -2.63
N SER A 205 -16.43 -9.38 -1.44
CA SER A 205 -17.13 -8.85 -0.26
C SER A 205 -16.72 -7.41 0.07
N VAL A 206 -16.12 -6.69 -0.88
CA VAL A 206 -15.70 -5.30 -0.67
C VAL A 206 -16.92 -4.43 -0.40
N GLU A 207 -16.87 -3.70 0.72
CA GLU A 207 -17.89 -2.77 1.21
C GLU A 207 -17.51 -1.32 0.89
N THR A 208 -16.22 -1.02 0.79
CA THR A 208 -15.71 0.32 0.48
C THR A 208 -14.69 0.24 -0.65
N LEU A 209 -14.95 0.96 -1.74
CA LEU A 209 -14.01 1.15 -2.83
C LEU A 209 -13.57 2.62 -2.87
N VAL A 210 -12.26 2.85 -2.77
CA VAL A 210 -11.65 4.20 -2.87
C VAL A 210 -10.84 4.29 -4.15
N ILE A 211 -11.05 5.33 -4.95
CA ILE A 211 -10.27 5.63 -6.15
C ILE A 211 -9.59 6.98 -5.93
N GLU A 212 -8.29 6.94 -5.63
CA GLU A 212 -7.59 8.09 -5.05
C GLU A 212 -7.30 9.21 -6.05
N ALA A 213 -7.09 8.89 -7.33
CA ALA A 213 -6.74 9.85 -8.39
C ALA A 213 -7.76 10.99 -8.55
N PHE A 214 -9.04 10.70 -8.32
CA PHE A 214 -10.13 11.68 -8.46
C PHE A 214 -10.73 12.09 -7.11
N HIS A 215 -10.08 11.73 -5.99
CA HIS A 215 -10.67 11.81 -4.64
C HIS A 215 -12.09 11.23 -4.59
N PHE A 216 -12.30 10.13 -5.31
CA PHE A 216 -13.60 9.53 -5.52
C PHE A 216 -13.74 8.30 -4.61
N GLN A 217 -14.77 8.28 -3.78
CA GLN A 217 -15.07 7.16 -2.89
C GLN A 217 -16.47 6.62 -3.19
N VAL A 218 -16.55 5.29 -3.31
CA VAL A 218 -17.78 4.53 -3.52
C VAL A 218 -17.99 3.62 -2.33
N ASP A 219 -19.06 3.87 -1.58
CA ASP A 219 -19.51 2.93 -0.56
C ASP A 219 -20.39 1.87 -1.23
N ILE A 220 -19.85 0.67 -1.40
CA ILE A 220 -20.57 -0.49 -1.93
C ILE A 220 -21.40 -1.06 -0.79
N ARG A 221 -22.53 -0.39 -0.50
CA ARG A 221 -23.50 -0.88 0.48
C ARG A 221 -24.09 -2.19 -0.05
N ARG A 222 -23.61 -3.31 0.51
CA ARG A 222 -23.97 -4.65 0.05
C ARG A 222 -25.48 -4.86 0.16
N ARG A 223 -26.10 -5.12 -1.01
CA ARG A 223 -27.37 -5.81 -1.23
C ARG A 223 -28.50 -5.32 -0.33
N LEU A 224 -29.17 -4.25 -0.75
CA LEU A 224 -30.58 -4.05 -0.40
C LEU A 224 -31.29 -5.36 -0.78
N ASP A 225 -31.52 -6.25 0.19
CA ASP A 225 -32.20 -7.54 0.04
C ASP A 225 -31.74 -8.47 -1.12
N GLY A 226 -32.35 -9.66 -1.22
CA GLY A 226 -32.03 -10.64 -2.26
C GLY A 226 -32.30 -10.16 -3.68
N GLN A 227 -33.03 -9.06 -3.87
CA GLN A 227 -33.49 -8.58 -5.17
C GLN A 227 -32.62 -7.46 -5.77
N ASN A 228 -31.85 -6.70 -4.98
CA ASN A 228 -31.04 -5.60 -5.50
C ASN A 228 -29.54 -5.93 -5.60
N ARG A 229 -29.18 -7.16 -5.99
CA ARG A 229 -27.78 -7.61 -6.12
C ARG A 229 -26.96 -6.83 -7.15
N ASN A 230 -27.60 -6.02 -8.00
CA ASN A 230 -26.99 -5.30 -9.11
C ASN A 230 -26.97 -3.76 -8.91
N VAL A 231 -27.31 -3.25 -7.73
CA VAL A 231 -27.36 -1.80 -7.48
C VAL A 231 -26.07 -1.33 -6.83
N LEU A 232 -25.31 -0.48 -7.55
CA LEU A 232 -24.12 0.20 -7.05
C LEU A 232 -24.49 1.61 -6.56
N ILE A 233 -24.41 1.85 -5.26
CA ILE A 233 -24.61 3.18 -4.69
C ILE A 233 -23.28 3.94 -4.71
N VAL A 234 -23.26 5.10 -5.36
CA VAL A 234 -22.08 5.98 -5.44
C VAL A 234 -22.35 7.25 -4.63
N GLY A 235 -21.60 7.46 -3.54
CA GLY A 235 -21.66 8.66 -2.69
C GLY A 235 -22.75 8.68 -1.62
N LYS A 236 -22.97 9.84 -0.99
CA LYS A 236 -23.98 10.06 0.08
C LYS A 236 -25.42 10.23 -0.45
N SER A 237 -25.62 10.14 -1.76
CA SER A 237 -26.92 10.31 -2.40
C SER A 237 -27.50 8.96 -2.79
N LEU A 238 -28.76 8.73 -2.44
CA LEU A 238 -29.59 7.60 -2.88
C LEU A 238 -29.84 7.55 -4.40
N ASN A 239 -29.22 8.45 -5.19
CA ASN A 239 -29.22 8.41 -6.65
C ASN A 239 -28.32 7.30 -7.24
N GLY A 240 -27.98 6.29 -6.45
CA GLY A 240 -27.28 5.06 -6.88
C GLY A 240 -28.09 4.14 -7.80
N GLY A 241 -29.22 4.61 -8.31
CA GLY A 241 -29.98 3.95 -9.36
C GLY A 241 -29.64 4.60 -10.70
N ILE A 242 -28.99 3.82 -11.58
CA ILE A 242 -28.94 4.04 -13.03
C ILE A 242 -27.96 5.13 -13.53
N MET A 243 -26.65 4.93 -13.31
CA MET A 243 -25.62 5.64 -14.10
C MET A 243 -25.73 5.34 -15.62
N HIS A 244 -26.34 4.21 -16.01
CA HIS A 244 -26.44 3.84 -17.42
C HIS A 244 -27.37 4.79 -18.21
N GLN A 245 -28.44 5.32 -17.60
CA GLN A 245 -29.36 6.25 -18.25
C GLN A 245 -28.79 7.66 -18.33
N GLN A 246 -28.15 8.16 -17.27
CA GLN A 246 -27.62 9.53 -17.26
C GLN A 246 -26.43 9.72 -18.20
N ILE A 247 -25.57 8.72 -18.35
CA ILE A 247 -24.45 8.79 -19.30
C ILE A 247 -24.95 8.68 -20.75
N VAL A 248 -25.91 7.78 -21.04
CA VAL A 248 -26.51 7.67 -22.37
C VAL A 248 -27.29 8.94 -22.73
N GLN A 249 -28.09 9.48 -21.81
CA GLN A 249 -28.82 10.75 -22.02
C GLN A 249 -27.85 11.92 -22.25
N ARG A 250 -26.77 12.04 -21.47
CA ARG A 250 -25.77 13.09 -21.69
C ARG A 250 -25.03 12.93 -23.02
N ILE A 251 -24.68 11.71 -23.42
CA ILE A 251 -24.05 11.45 -24.73
C ILE A 251 -25.02 11.79 -25.87
N GLU A 252 -26.31 11.49 -25.74
CA GLU A 252 -27.33 11.87 -26.73
C GLU A 252 -27.59 13.39 -26.76
N GLU A 253 -27.60 14.06 -25.62
CA GLU A 253 -27.73 15.52 -25.52
C GLU A 253 -26.52 16.23 -26.14
N MET A 254 -25.30 15.73 -25.90
CA MET A 254 -24.08 16.28 -26.50
C MET A 254 -24.05 16.08 -28.03
N LYS A 255 -24.55 14.94 -28.53
CA LYS A 255 -24.72 14.72 -29.98
C LYS A 255 -25.74 15.67 -30.61
N LYS A 256 -26.78 16.08 -29.89
CA LYS A 256 -27.76 17.08 -30.36
C LYS A 256 -27.18 18.49 -30.42
N ILE A 257 -26.26 18.84 -29.52
CA ILE A 257 -25.63 20.16 -29.49
C ILE A 257 -24.57 20.31 -30.60
N SER A 258 -23.92 19.22 -31.03
CA SER A 258 -22.95 19.24 -32.13
C SER A 258 -23.56 19.29 -33.55
N LEU A 259 -24.90 19.38 -33.67
CA LEU A 259 -25.65 19.41 -34.93
C LEU A 259 -26.26 20.79 -35.24
N PHE A 260 -25.85 21.83 -34.52
CA PHE A 260 -26.20 23.24 -34.79
C PHE A 260 -24.95 24.11 -34.92
#